data_AF-J1J3B1-F1
#
_entry.id   AF-J1J3B1-F1
#
_cell.length_a   1.000
_cell.length_b   1.000
_cell.length_c   1.000
_cell.angle_alpha   90.00
_cell.angle_beta   90.00
_cell.angle_gamma   90.00
#
_symmetry.space_group_name_H-M   'P 1'
#
loop_
_entity.id
_entity.type
_entity.pdbx_description
1 polymer ?
#
loop_
_entity_poly.entity_id
_entity_poly.type
_entity_poly.pdbx_seq_one_letter_code
_entity_poly.pdbx_strand_id
1 'polypeptide(L)'
;MKIDESIEWLLRSGKLTLPQAALLIAELNPLICSFYDERRPEEDDIYEVGCLVESSKIALFRIAYKEMIKAGKEGELKIEWFYDRAVMANGPVVAYSSVSLDDLREWLLSCGKRPKLLFPEVDSHEMKDQKYAFQDDKHPRYAPKLAAVVAAWEAVKEAAPNKTVKQTLEKWLQEHASQYNLLDKKTGEAKKIIAELASVANWEPEGGAPKTTAAAPLSEEKDAKKSDNSVSSRAVVD
;
A
#
# COMPACT_ATOMS: atom_id res chain seq x y z
N MET A 1 -15.04 9.91 5.25
CA MET A 1 -15.15 11.29 5.79
C MET A 1 -13.98 12.11 5.26
N LYS A 2 -14.21 13.36 4.81
CA LYS A 2 -13.10 14.26 4.43
C LYS A 2 -12.60 14.99 5.68
N ILE A 3 -11.29 15.19 5.79
CA ILE A 3 -10.73 16.08 6.81
C ILE A 3 -11.12 17.50 6.39
N ASP A 4 -11.81 18.21 7.27
CA ASP A 4 -12.13 19.63 7.12
C ASP A 4 -11.27 20.47 8.10
N GLU A 5 -11.29 21.79 7.96
CA GLU A 5 -10.52 22.71 8.82
C GLU A 5 -10.80 22.52 10.32
N SER A 6 -12.00 22.06 10.69
CA SER A 6 -12.38 21.87 12.08
C SER A 6 -11.70 20.64 12.68
N ILE A 7 -11.62 19.54 11.92
CA ILE A 7 -10.88 18.34 12.32
C ILE A 7 -9.37 18.64 12.36
N GLU A 8 -8.84 19.43 11.42
CA GLU A 8 -7.44 19.84 11.46
C GLU A 8 -7.13 20.62 12.74
N TRP A 9 -7.99 21.57 13.12
CA TRP A 9 -7.81 22.34 14.35
C TRP A 9 -7.78 21.42 15.58
N LEU A 10 -8.69 20.45 15.64
CA LEU A 10 -8.72 19.46 16.73
C LEU A 10 -7.42 18.63 16.76
N LEU A 11 -6.94 18.15 15.62
CA LEU A 11 -5.69 17.40 15.55
C LEU A 11 -4.47 18.26 15.91
N ARG A 12 -4.47 19.56 15.59
CA ARG A 12 -3.40 20.50 15.97
C ARG A 12 -3.34 20.77 17.49
N SER A 13 -4.42 20.53 18.23
CA SER A 13 -4.41 20.65 19.70
C SER A 13 -3.46 19.64 20.37
N GLY A 14 -3.09 18.57 19.66
CA GLY A 14 -2.17 17.54 20.14
C GLY A 14 -2.74 16.62 21.22
N LYS A 15 -4.01 16.82 21.62
CA LYS A 15 -4.63 16.09 22.72
C LYS A 15 -6.13 15.87 22.48
N LEU A 16 -6.59 14.67 22.76
CA LEU A 16 -7.96 14.25 22.53
C LEU A 16 -8.55 13.65 23.79
N THR A 17 -9.84 13.84 24.03
CA THR A 17 -10.55 13.00 25.01
C THR A 17 -10.66 11.57 24.48
N LEU A 18 -10.82 10.59 25.37
CA LEU A 18 -10.97 9.19 24.95
C LEU A 18 -12.17 8.99 24.00
N PRO A 19 -13.35 9.63 24.22
CA PRO A 19 -14.45 9.57 23.26
C PRO A 19 -14.08 10.19 21.90
N GLN A 20 -13.41 11.34 21.87
CA GLN A 20 -12.99 11.99 20.62
C GLN A 20 -12.03 11.10 19.82
N ALA A 21 -11.04 10.50 20.48
CA ALA A 21 -10.11 9.58 19.86
C ALA A 21 -10.80 8.33 19.30
N ALA A 22 -11.72 7.74 20.07
CA ALA A 22 -12.51 6.59 19.63
C ALA A 22 -13.42 6.92 18.43
N LEU A 23 -14.02 8.11 18.39
CA LEU A 23 -14.80 8.59 17.24
C LEU A 23 -13.93 8.69 15.99
N LEU A 24 -12.71 9.25 16.11
CA LEU A 24 -11.77 9.33 14.98
C LEU A 24 -11.34 7.94 14.48
N ILE A 25 -11.13 6.97 15.38
CA ILE A 25 -10.83 5.58 14.99
C ILE A 25 -12.02 4.94 14.25
N ALA A 26 -13.25 5.28 14.64
CA ALA A 26 -14.48 4.83 14.00
C ALA A 26 -14.87 5.60 12.72
N GLU A 27 -13.97 6.46 12.22
CA GLU A 27 -14.20 7.33 11.05
C GLU A 27 -15.41 8.27 11.21
N LEU A 28 -15.59 8.78 12.43
CA LEU A 28 -16.61 9.76 12.80
C LEU A 28 -15.98 11.10 13.16
N ASN A 29 -16.70 12.20 12.91
CA ASN A 29 -16.23 13.53 13.23
C ASN A 29 -16.62 13.87 14.68
N PRO A 30 -15.67 13.95 15.61
CA PRO A 30 -15.95 14.20 17.03
C PRO A 30 -16.56 15.57 17.33
N LEU A 31 -16.53 16.52 16.39
CA LEU A 31 -17.06 17.87 16.60
C LEU A 31 -18.56 17.99 16.29
N ILE A 32 -19.12 17.02 15.56
CA ILE A 32 -20.54 16.99 15.19
C ILE A 32 -21.24 15.73 15.71
N CYS A 33 -20.48 14.81 16.30
CA CYS A 33 -21.02 13.66 17.01
C CYS A 33 -21.40 14.05 18.45
N SER A 34 -22.56 13.57 18.90
CA SER A 34 -23.05 13.78 20.25
C SER A 34 -23.57 12.49 20.86
N PHE A 35 -23.53 12.44 22.19
CA PHE A 35 -24.12 11.41 23.06
C PHE A 35 -25.25 12.08 23.87
N TYR A 36 -26.26 11.33 24.30
CA TYR A 36 -27.21 11.79 25.31
C TYR A 36 -26.60 11.83 26.71
N ASP A 37 -25.84 10.80 27.09
CA ASP A 37 -25.07 10.69 28.31
C ASP A 37 -23.56 10.66 28.00
N GLU A 38 -22.97 11.85 27.98
CA GLU A 38 -21.52 12.02 27.75
C GLU A 38 -20.66 11.30 28.79
N ARG A 39 -21.21 10.90 29.96
CA ARG A 39 -20.44 10.21 31.00
C ARG A 39 -20.27 8.72 30.73
N ARG A 40 -21.14 8.14 29.89
CA ARG A 40 -21.18 6.70 29.58
C ARG A 40 -21.33 6.47 28.08
N PRO A 41 -20.44 7.05 27.26
CA PRO A 41 -20.57 7.01 25.80
C PRO A 41 -20.53 5.59 25.23
N GLU A 42 -19.97 4.62 25.96
CA GLU A 42 -19.92 3.21 25.58
C GLU A 42 -21.28 2.50 25.57
N GLU A 43 -22.26 3.01 26.33
CA GLU A 43 -23.61 2.47 26.45
C GLU A 43 -24.64 3.24 25.62
N ASP A 44 -24.25 4.40 25.12
CA ASP A 44 -25.16 5.33 24.46
C ASP A 44 -25.20 5.15 22.94
N ASP A 45 -26.23 5.74 22.33
CA ASP A 45 -26.32 5.94 20.89
C ASP A 45 -25.50 7.16 20.47
N ILE A 46 -25.01 7.14 19.23
CA ILE A 46 -24.19 8.22 18.68
C ILE A 46 -25.00 8.91 17.60
N TYR A 47 -25.10 10.23 17.68
CA TYR A 47 -25.80 11.05 16.69
C TYR A 47 -24.82 11.93 15.95
N GLU A 48 -24.95 12.03 14.62
CA GLU A 48 -24.21 12.96 13.76
C GLU A 48 -25.22 13.96 13.20
N VAL A 49 -25.11 15.24 13.59
CA VAL A 49 -26.05 16.31 13.17
C VAL A 49 -27.52 15.93 13.46
N GLY A 50 -27.76 15.27 14.59
CA GLY A 50 -29.09 14.83 15.02
C GLY A 50 -29.61 13.54 14.36
N CYS A 51 -28.85 12.92 13.45
CA CYS A 51 -29.18 11.64 12.85
C CYS A 51 -28.42 10.50 13.55
N LEU A 52 -29.10 9.39 13.82
CA LEU A 52 -28.46 8.20 14.39
C LEU A 52 -27.37 7.68 13.44
N VAL A 53 -26.17 7.50 13.98
CA VAL A 53 -25.02 6.96 13.25
C VAL A 53 -25.25 5.49 12.92
N GLU A 54 -24.68 5.03 11.80
CA GLU A 54 -24.74 3.64 11.38
C GLU A 54 -24.21 2.68 12.47
N SER A 55 -24.94 1.60 12.73
CA SER A 55 -24.61 0.63 13.78
C SER A 55 -23.19 0.04 13.66
N SER A 56 -22.67 -0.09 12.45
CA SER A 56 -21.30 -0.57 12.19
C SER A 56 -20.25 0.39 12.78
N LYS A 57 -20.43 1.70 12.61
CA LYS A 57 -19.54 2.72 13.18
C LYS A 57 -19.70 2.85 14.69
N ILE A 58 -20.93 2.70 15.21
CA ILE A 58 -21.16 2.64 16.67
C ILE A 58 -20.42 1.46 17.28
N ALA A 59 -20.46 0.28 16.64
CA ALA A 59 -19.71 -0.88 17.10
C ALA A 59 -18.19 -0.64 17.07
N LEU A 60 -17.67 -0.03 16.00
CA LEU A 60 -16.25 0.34 15.90
C LEU A 60 -15.83 1.32 17.00
N PHE A 61 -16.66 2.34 17.27
CA PHE A 61 -16.45 3.28 18.38
C PHE A 61 -16.36 2.53 19.71
N ARG A 62 -17.34 1.68 20.03
CA ARG A 62 -17.38 0.94 21.30
C ARG A 62 -16.17 0.03 21.47
N ILE A 63 -15.73 -0.63 20.40
CA ILE A 63 -14.53 -1.47 20.41
C ILE A 63 -13.29 -0.60 20.67
N ALA A 64 -13.10 0.47 19.89
CA ALA A 64 -11.95 1.35 20.02
C ALA A 64 -11.86 1.96 21.43
N TYR A 65 -12.98 2.47 21.94
CA TYR A 65 -13.05 3.07 23.26
C TYR A 65 -12.69 2.08 24.37
N LYS A 66 -13.25 0.86 24.34
CA LYS A 66 -12.94 -0.18 25.34
C LYS A 66 -11.48 -0.63 25.30
N GLU A 67 -10.94 -0.81 24.10
CA GLU A 67 -9.53 -1.19 23.91
C GLU A 67 -8.58 -0.10 24.43
N MET A 68 -8.86 1.17 24.17
CA MET A 68 -8.07 2.28 24.70
C MET A 68 -8.07 2.32 26.23
N ILE A 69 -9.25 2.13 26.86
CA ILE A 69 -9.34 2.09 28.33
C ILE A 69 -8.53 0.94 28.90
N LYS A 70 -8.62 -0.24 28.27
CA LYS A 70 -7.86 -1.42 28.68
C LYS A 70 -6.36 -1.16 28.57
N ALA A 71 -5.89 -0.71 27.40
CA ALA A 71 -4.50 -0.36 27.17
C ALA A 71 -3.98 0.69 28.17
N GLY A 72 -4.81 1.69 28.50
CA GLY A 72 -4.45 2.70 29.50
C GLY A 72 -4.31 2.15 30.92
N LYS A 73 -5.13 1.17 31.30
CA LYS A 73 -5.04 0.49 32.61
C LYS A 73 -3.83 -0.44 32.68
N GLU A 74 -3.46 -1.04 31.55
CA GLU A 74 -2.32 -1.94 31.41
C GLU A 74 -0.98 -1.17 31.23
N GLY A 75 -1.04 0.14 31.02
CA GLY A 75 0.13 1.00 30.81
C GLY A 75 0.70 0.94 29.38
N GLU A 76 -0.01 0.30 28.45
CA GLU A 76 0.34 0.23 27.03
C GLU A 76 0.02 1.51 26.28
N LEU A 77 -0.96 2.28 26.77
CA LEU A 77 -1.32 3.60 26.25
C LEU A 77 -1.23 4.64 27.37
N LYS A 78 -0.51 5.73 27.12
CA LYS A 78 -0.38 6.81 28.10
C LYS A 78 -1.65 7.65 28.14
N ILE A 79 -2.49 7.42 29.15
CA ILE A 79 -3.73 8.15 29.39
C ILE A 79 -3.56 9.11 30.57
N GLU A 80 -3.94 10.36 30.36
CA GLU A 80 -4.17 11.33 31.43
C GLU A 80 -5.58 11.14 31.98
N TRP A 81 -5.67 10.41 33.09
CA TRP A 81 -6.92 10.12 33.77
C TRP A 81 -7.49 11.34 34.47
N PHE A 82 -8.76 11.65 34.20
CA PHE A 82 -9.47 12.73 34.88
C PHE A 82 -10.16 12.21 36.15
N TYR A 83 -9.99 12.91 37.26
CA TYR A 83 -10.61 12.58 38.54
C TYR A 83 -11.52 13.73 38.99
N ASP A 84 -12.83 13.49 39.01
CA ASP A 84 -13.77 14.44 39.59
C ASP A 84 -13.66 14.40 41.11
N ARG A 85 -13.32 15.54 41.72
CA ARG A 85 -13.16 15.69 43.18
C ARG A 85 -14.44 15.34 43.93
N ALA A 86 -15.62 15.51 43.34
CA ALA A 86 -16.91 15.16 43.94
C ALA A 86 -17.21 13.65 43.89
N VAL A 87 -16.52 12.88 43.05
CA VAL A 87 -16.81 11.46 42.73
C VAL A 87 -15.61 10.55 43.02
N MET A 88 -14.60 11.02 43.77
CA MET A 88 -13.31 10.34 44.03
C MET A 88 -13.42 8.90 44.55
N ALA A 89 -14.58 8.48 45.07
CA ALA A 89 -14.82 7.11 45.53
C ALA A 89 -14.95 6.07 44.39
N ASN A 90 -15.22 6.49 43.14
CA ASN A 90 -15.59 5.57 42.06
C ASN A 90 -14.53 5.43 40.93
N GLY A 91 -13.34 5.99 41.11
CA GLY A 91 -12.26 5.97 40.11
C GLY A 91 -12.30 7.13 39.11
N PRO A 92 -11.47 7.10 38.05
CA PRO A 92 -11.40 8.19 37.08
C PRO A 92 -12.66 8.26 36.21
N VAL A 93 -13.07 9.48 35.84
CA VAL A 93 -14.15 9.69 34.88
C VAL A 93 -13.56 9.55 33.48
N VAL A 94 -13.76 8.37 32.91
CA VAL A 94 -13.13 7.94 31.65
C VAL A 94 -13.49 8.88 30.49
N ALA A 95 -14.74 9.33 30.41
CA ALA A 95 -15.21 10.22 29.34
C ALA A 95 -14.45 11.57 29.27
N TYR A 96 -13.93 12.05 30.40
CA TYR A 96 -13.14 13.29 30.48
C TYR A 96 -11.64 13.04 30.53
N SER A 97 -11.22 11.77 30.51
CA SER A 97 -9.81 11.42 30.42
C SER A 97 -9.31 11.66 29.00
N SER A 98 -8.00 11.84 28.85
CA SER A 98 -7.41 12.31 27.60
C SER A 98 -6.13 11.58 27.24
N VAL A 99 -5.79 11.61 25.97
CA VAL A 99 -4.61 10.98 25.38
C VAL A 99 -3.93 11.96 24.46
N SER A 100 -2.60 11.95 24.42
CA SER A 100 -1.86 12.74 23.44
C SER A 100 -2.00 12.09 22.05
N LEU A 101 -1.98 12.91 21.02
CA LEU A 101 -2.11 12.43 19.64
C LEU A 101 -0.94 11.51 19.25
N ASP A 102 0.25 11.80 19.75
CA ASP A 102 1.46 11.04 19.45
C ASP A 102 1.45 9.67 20.17
N ASP A 103 1.11 9.64 21.46
CA ASP A 103 0.97 8.38 22.21
C ASP A 103 -0.12 7.49 21.59
N LEU A 104 -1.24 8.09 21.14
CA LEU A 104 -2.31 7.38 20.45
C LEU A 104 -1.84 6.78 19.13
N ARG A 105 -1.07 7.53 18.33
CA ARG A 105 -0.53 7.05 17.05
C ARG A 105 0.47 5.93 17.26
N GLU A 106 1.37 6.07 18.22
CA GLU A 106 2.36 5.02 18.55
C GLU A 106 1.67 3.73 18.96
N TRP A 107 0.68 3.82 19.85
CA TRP A 107 -0.11 2.67 20.27
C TRP A 107 -0.87 2.03 19.10
N LEU A 108 -1.54 2.82 18.26
CA LEU A 108 -2.22 2.29 17.07
C LEU A 108 -1.26 1.57 16.12
N LEU A 109 -0.05 2.09 15.93
CA LEU A 109 0.99 1.42 15.14
C LEU A 109 1.46 0.11 15.77
N SER A 110 1.62 0.06 17.09
CA SER A 110 1.95 -1.22 17.78
C SER A 110 0.84 -2.26 17.64
N CYS A 111 -0.41 -1.81 17.53
CA CYS A 111 -1.59 -2.64 17.27
C CYS A 111 -1.78 -2.97 15.78
N GLY A 112 -0.91 -2.49 14.88
CA GLY A 112 -1.03 -2.68 13.43
C GLY A 112 -2.21 -1.93 12.79
N LYS A 113 -2.81 -0.94 13.46
CA LYS A 113 -3.96 -0.17 13.00
C LYS A 113 -3.51 1.19 12.44
N ARG A 114 -4.10 1.61 11.31
CA ARG A 114 -3.84 2.91 10.69
C ARG A 114 -5.14 3.59 10.22
N PRO A 115 -5.94 4.17 11.13
CA PRO A 115 -7.11 4.94 10.75
C PRO A 115 -6.72 6.16 9.91
N LYS A 116 -7.39 6.35 8.77
CA LYS A 116 -7.04 7.37 7.77
C LYS A 116 -6.97 8.81 8.32
N LEU A 117 -7.78 9.12 9.33
CA LEU A 117 -7.86 10.46 9.92
C LEU A 117 -6.68 10.78 10.85
N LEU A 118 -6.11 9.76 11.48
CA LEU A 118 -4.95 9.89 12.37
C LEU A 118 -3.63 9.77 11.59
N PHE A 119 -3.70 9.14 10.42
CA PHE A 119 -2.62 8.94 9.47
C PHE A 119 -3.05 9.44 8.09
N PRO A 120 -3.20 10.77 7.88
CA PRO A 120 -3.52 11.30 6.57
C PRO A 120 -2.47 10.82 5.57
N GLU A 121 -2.92 10.38 4.38
CA GLU A 121 -2.05 10.17 3.24
C GLU A 121 -1.44 11.53 2.89
N VAL A 122 -0.25 11.81 3.41
CA VAL A 122 0.52 12.97 3.00
C VAL A 122 0.87 12.74 1.54
N ASP A 123 0.35 13.61 0.65
CA ASP A 123 0.77 13.66 -0.74
C ASP A 123 2.30 13.71 -0.81
N SER A 124 2.86 12.60 -1.29
CA SER A 124 4.15 12.47 -1.97
C SER A 124 5.21 13.53 -1.68
N HIS A 125 6.11 13.30 -0.70
CA HIS A 125 7.55 13.50 -0.91
C HIS A 125 8.44 13.04 0.26
N GLU A 126 7.94 13.01 1.51
CA GLU A 126 8.80 12.67 2.66
C GLU A 126 8.65 11.23 3.18
N MET A 127 7.57 10.55 2.82
CA MET A 127 7.42 9.12 3.09
C MET A 127 6.76 8.43 1.90
N LYS A 128 7.52 8.17 0.84
CA LYS A 128 7.27 6.91 0.13
C LYS A 128 7.48 5.83 1.17
N ASP A 129 6.38 5.29 1.68
CA ASP A 129 6.25 4.01 2.36
C ASP A 129 7.60 3.43 2.82
N GLN A 130 7.86 3.38 4.13
CA GLN A 130 8.97 2.57 4.65
C GLN A 130 8.98 1.15 4.05
N LYS A 131 7.80 0.65 3.67
CA LYS A 131 7.59 -0.60 2.92
C LYS A 131 8.34 -0.67 1.58
N TYR A 132 8.55 0.44 0.88
CA TYR A 132 9.25 0.54 -0.41
C TYR A 132 10.50 1.42 -0.37
N ALA A 133 10.99 1.81 0.81
CA ALA A 133 12.19 2.63 0.97
C ALA A 133 13.44 2.02 0.29
N PHE A 134 13.44 0.70 0.04
CA PHE A 134 14.50 0.03 -0.72
C PHE A 134 14.53 0.42 -2.22
N GLN A 135 13.49 1.05 -2.77
CA GLN A 135 13.44 1.51 -4.16
C GLN A 135 14.02 2.92 -4.36
N ASP A 136 14.24 3.69 -3.30
CA ASP A 136 14.79 5.04 -3.37
C ASP A 136 16.33 5.03 -3.40
N ASP A 137 16.92 5.44 -4.53
CA ASP A 137 18.37 5.44 -4.75
C ASP A 137 19.15 6.43 -3.87
N LYS A 138 18.45 7.39 -3.26
CA LYS A 138 19.03 8.36 -2.31
C LYS A 138 18.93 7.92 -0.86
N HIS A 139 18.23 6.81 -0.57
CA HIS A 139 18.04 6.34 0.79
C HIS A 139 19.39 5.87 1.39
N PRO A 140 19.73 6.21 2.65
CA PRO A 140 21.04 5.89 3.25
C PRO A 140 21.34 4.38 3.33
N ARG A 141 20.29 3.54 3.31
CA ARG A 141 20.40 2.07 3.28
C ARG A 141 20.05 1.49 1.90
N TYR A 142 20.06 2.29 0.85
CA TYR A 142 19.75 1.83 -0.49
C TYR A 142 20.71 0.71 -0.92
N ALA A 143 20.12 -0.39 -1.38
CA ALA A 143 20.87 -1.53 -1.88
C ALA A 143 20.43 -1.79 -3.34
N PRO A 144 21.26 -1.42 -4.34
CA PRO A 144 20.86 -1.50 -5.75
C PRO A 144 20.46 -2.91 -6.19
N LYS A 145 21.10 -3.94 -5.62
CA LYS A 145 20.77 -5.34 -5.89
C LYS A 145 19.35 -5.71 -5.41
N LEU A 146 18.96 -5.26 -4.22
CA LEU A 146 17.64 -5.53 -3.66
C LEU A 146 16.57 -4.82 -4.49
N ALA A 147 16.80 -3.55 -4.80
CA ALA A 147 15.91 -2.77 -5.65
C ALA A 147 15.70 -3.44 -7.02
N ALA A 148 16.78 -3.89 -7.66
CA ALA A 148 16.72 -4.57 -8.95
C ALA A 148 15.94 -5.89 -8.90
N VAL A 149 16.17 -6.72 -7.88
CA VAL A 149 15.50 -8.01 -7.69
C VAL A 149 14.00 -7.81 -7.53
N VAL A 150 13.59 -6.88 -6.65
CA VAL A 150 12.17 -6.62 -6.43
C VAL A 150 11.52 -6.00 -7.66
N ALA A 151 12.19 -5.05 -8.32
CA ALA A 151 11.67 -4.43 -9.55
C ALA A 151 11.49 -5.47 -10.67
N ALA A 152 12.43 -6.42 -10.83
CA ALA A 152 12.31 -7.50 -11.78
C ALA A 152 11.13 -8.43 -11.46
N TRP A 153 10.97 -8.80 -10.18
CA TRP A 153 9.85 -9.61 -9.70
C TRP A 153 8.50 -8.92 -9.90
N GLU A 154 8.44 -7.60 -9.70
CA GLU A 154 7.23 -6.81 -9.93
C GLU A 154 6.91 -6.63 -11.42
N ALA A 155 7.93 -6.45 -12.28
CA ALA A 155 7.74 -6.19 -13.70
C ALA A 155 7.40 -7.44 -14.50
N VAL A 156 8.04 -8.58 -14.22
CA VAL A 156 7.79 -9.83 -14.92
C VAL A 156 6.59 -10.51 -14.26
N LYS A 157 5.44 -10.53 -14.93
CA LYS A 157 4.23 -11.22 -14.44
C LYS A 157 4.15 -12.67 -14.93
N GLU A 158 4.72 -12.93 -16.09
CA GLU A 158 4.72 -14.23 -16.75
C GLU A 158 6.05 -14.46 -17.46
N ALA A 159 6.43 -15.73 -17.66
CA ALA A 159 7.61 -16.06 -18.44
C ALA A 159 7.41 -15.67 -19.91
N ALA A 160 8.48 -15.20 -20.56
CA ALA A 160 8.46 -14.97 -21.99
C ALA A 160 8.24 -16.29 -22.76
N PRO A 161 7.64 -16.25 -23.97
CA PRO A 161 7.41 -17.45 -24.77
C PRO A 161 8.67 -18.28 -24.95
N ASN A 162 8.55 -19.60 -24.73
CA ASN A 162 9.65 -20.58 -24.81
C ASN A 162 10.83 -20.29 -23.87
N LYS A 163 10.63 -19.51 -22.79
CA LYS A 163 11.65 -19.28 -21.74
C LYS A 163 11.12 -19.69 -20.38
N THR A 164 12.04 -19.99 -19.46
CA THR A 164 11.71 -20.11 -18.04
C THR A 164 11.50 -18.73 -17.42
N VAL A 165 10.82 -18.67 -16.26
CA VAL A 165 10.70 -17.44 -15.46
C VAL A 165 12.09 -16.88 -15.15
N LYS A 166 13.04 -17.72 -14.72
CA LYS A 166 14.43 -17.33 -14.47
C LYS A 166 15.10 -16.68 -15.68
N GLN A 167 15.01 -17.29 -16.86
CA GLN A 167 15.59 -16.72 -18.09
C GLN A 167 14.93 -15.39 -18.48
N THR A 168 13.64 -15.23 -18.19
CA THR A 168 12.90 -13.99 -18.44
C THR A 168 13.38 -12.88 -17.50
N LEU A 169 13.57 -13.21 -16.22
CA LEU A 169 14.12 -12.31 -15.21
C LEU A 169 15.57 -11.92 -15.49
N GLU A 170 16.43 -12.87 -15.93
CA GLU A 170 17.81 -12.59 -16.33
C GLU A 170 17.85 -11.56 -17.47
N LYS A 171 17.00 -11.75 -18.49
CA LYS A 171 16.89 -10.79 -19.61
C LYS A 171 16.45 -9.41 -19.12
N TRP A 172 15.41 -9.34 -18.28
CA TRP A 172 14.92 -8.07 -17.76
C TRP A 172 15.99 -7.34 -16.94
N LEU A 173 16.71 -8.06 -16.08
CA LEU A 173 17.80 -7.52 -15.26
C LEU A 173 18.99 -7.04 -16.10
N GLN A 174 19.29 -7.69 -17.24
CA GLN A 174 20.31 -7.24 -18.19
C GLN A 174 19.91 -5.91 -18.84
N GLU A 175 18.67 -5.80 -19.30
CA GLU A 175 18.14 -4.59 -19.96
C GLU A 175 18.12 -3.39 -19.02
N HIS A 176 17.93 -3.63 -17.71
CA HIS A 176 17.86 -2.58 -16.68
C HIS A 176 19.16 -2.49 -15.83
N ALA A 177 20.24 -3.15 -16.24
CA ALA A 177 21.46 -3.24 -15.43
C ALA A 177 22.10 -1.87 -15.16
N SER A 178 22.00 -0.94 -16.10
CA SER A 178 22.51 0.43 -15.96
C SER A 178 21.82 1.20 -14.83
N GLN A 179 20.49 1.08 -14.72
CA GLN A 179 19.68 1.75 -13.70
C GLN A 179 20.09 1.35 -12.28
N TYR A 180 20.45 0.08 -12.07
CA TYR A 180 20.75 -0.47 -10.75
C TYR A 180 22.25 -0.62 -10.48
N ASN A 181 23.12 0.05 -11.25
CA ASN A 181 24.58 -0.05 -11.11
C ASN A 181 25.11 -1.51 -11.17
N LEU A 182 24.43 -2.35 -11.95
CA LEU A 182 24.77 -3.76 -12.15
C LEU A 182 25.73 -3.98 -13.33
N LEU A 183 26.21 -2.91 -13.96
CA LEU A 183 27.28 -2.98 -14.96
C LEU A 183 28.66 -2.98 -14.29
N ASP A 184 29.62 -3.67 -14.89
CA ASP A 184 31.03 -3.57 -14.54
C ASP A 184 31.57 -2.21 -14.99
N LYS A 185 32.21 -1.48 -14.07
CA LYS A 185 32.70 -0.11 -14.33
C LYS A 185 33.86 -0.07 -15.34
N LYS A 186 34.56 -1.18 -15.57
CA LYS A 186 35.70 -1.27 -16.48
C LYS A 186 35.31 -1.72 -17.88
N THR A 187 34.38 -2.67 -17.98
CA THR A 187 33.99 -3.26 -19.27
C THR A 187 32.64 -2.74 -19.79
N GLY A 188 31.81 -2.14 -18.93
CA GLY A 188 30.45 -1.73 -19.28
C GLY A 188 29.47 -2.91 -19.43
N GLU A 189 29.92 -4.14 -19.17
CA GLU A 189 29.12 -5.35 -19.32
C GLU A 189 28.29 -5.64 -18.06
N ALA A 190 27.18 -6.34 -18.25
CA ALA A 190 26.38 -6.87 -17.14
C ALA A 190 27.23 -7.75 -16.21
N LYS A 191 27.20 -7.47 -14.91
CA LYS A 191 27.90 -8.28 -13.91
C LYS A 191 27.40 -9.72 -13.94
N LYS A 192 28.32 -10.67 -13.72
CA LYS A 192 28.03 -12.11 -13.57
C LYS A 192 26.97 -12.42 -12.49
N ILE A 193 26.71 -11.48 -11.58
CA ILE A 193 25.71 -11.59 -10.52
C ILE A 193 24.26 -11.64 -11.01
N ILE A 194 23.95 -11.28 -12.26
CA ILE A 194 22.57 -11.28 -12.75
C ILE A 194 21.89 -12.64 -12.61
N ALA A 195 22.60 -13.73 -12.89
CA ALA A 195 22.05 -15.08 -12.75
C ALA A 195 21.68 -15.42 -11.30
N GLU A 196 22.45 -14.91 -10.33
CA GLU A 196 22.16 -15.06 -8.90
C GLU A 196 20.92 -14.23 -8.51
N LEU A 197 20.85 -12.97 -8.95
CA LEU A 197 19.71 -12.09 -8.68
C LEU A 197 18.41 -12.62 -9.30
N ALA A 198 18.47 -13.12 -10.53
CA ALA A 198 17.33 -13.77 -11.17
C ALA A 198 16.89 -15.03 -10.44
N SER A 199 17.83 -15.77 -9.83
CA SER A 199 17.51 -16.93 -9.00
C SER A 199 16.76 -16.55 -7.73
N VAL A 200 17.08 -15.39 -7.12
CA VAL A 200 16.37 -14.87 -5.95
C VAL A 200 14.97 -14.40 -6.31
N ALA A 201 14.80 -13.73 -7.47
CA ALA A 201 13.51 -13.25 -7.94
C ALA A 201 12.60 -14.37 -8.53
N ASN A 202 13.11 -15.58 -8.74
CA ASN A 202 12.34 -16.62 -9.40
C ASN A 202 11.27 -17.22 -8.48
N TRP A 203 9.98 -17.02 -8.79
CA TRP A 203 8.85 -17.61 -8.05
C TRP A 203 8.46 -19.01 -8.52
N GLU A 204 9.11 -19.55 -9.56
CA GLU A 204 8.91 -20.92 -10.06
C GLU A 204 10.20 -21.74 -9.82
N PRO A 205 10.44 -22.21 -8.58
CA PRO A 205 11.72 -22.81 -8.19
C PRO A 205 11.97 -24.20 -8.79
N GLU A 206 10.92 -24.94 -9.15
CA GLU A 206 11.02 -26.33 -9.62
C GLU A 206 11.45 -26.48 -11.10
N GLY A 207 11.62 -25.38 -11.84
CA GLY A 207 12.33 -25.38 -13.12
C GLY A 207 11.86 -26.44 -14.13
N GLY A 208 10.63 -26.33 -14.61
CA GLY A 208 10.13 -27.16 -15.71
C GLY A 208 10.62 -26.70 -17.09
N ALA A 209 10.52 -27.59 -18.09
CA ALA A 209 10.75 -27.22 -19.49
C ALA A 209 9.85 -26.02 -19.87
N PRO A 210 10.37 -25.03 -20.63
CA PRO A 210 9.56 -23.89 -21.06
C PRO A 210 8.26 -24.36 -21.71
N LYS A 211 7.14 -23.70 -21.37
CA LYS A 211 5.86 -23.97 -22.04
C LYS A 211 6.02 -23.59 -23.52
N THR A 212 6.08 -24.60 -24.38
CA THR A 212 6.10 -24.43 -25.83
C THR A 212 4.80 -23.76 -26.26
N THR A 213 4.85 -22.48 -26.63
CA THR A 213 3.73 -21.86 -27.34
C THR A 213 3.72 -22.41 -28.76
N ALA A 214 2.75 -23.27 -29.06
CA ALA A 214 2.55 -23.80 -30.39
C ALA A 214 2.31 -22.65 -31.39
N ALA A 215 3.17 -22.62 -32.41
CA ALA A 215 3.18 -21.91 -33.68
C ALA A 215 2.13 -20.80 -33.92
N ALA A 216 2.64 -19.61 -34.26
CA ALA A 216 1.97 -18.70 -35.18
C ALA A 216 1.57 -19.46 -36.46
N PRO A 217 0.34 -19.30 -36.99
CA PRO A 217 0.01 -19.88 -38.27
C PRO A 217 0.91 -19.26 -39.34
N LEU A 218 1.62 -20.15 -40.01
CA LEU A 218 2.31 -19.93 -41.27
C LEU A 218 1.39 -19.16 -42.22
N SER A 219 1.97 -18.10 -42.78
CA SER A 219 1.46 -17.41 -43.95
C SER A 219 1.08 -18.40 -45.05
N GLU A 220 -0.22 -18.50 -45.32
CA GLU A 220 -0.72 -18.98 -46.59
C GLU A 220 -1.51 -17.86 -47.30
N GLU A 221 -1.25 -17.81 -48.60
CA GLU A 221 -2.01 -17.17 -49.67
C GLU A 221 -1.86 -15.65 -49.89
N LYS A 222 -1.06 -15.28 -50.90
CA LYS A 222 -1.58 -15.17 -52.28
C LYS A 222 -0.46 -14.97 -53.31
N ASP A 223 -0.03 -16.07 -53.94
CA ASP A 223 0.40 -16.06 -55.33
C ASP A 223 -0.83 -15.90 -56.21
N ALA A 224 -1.22 -14.65 -56.47
CA ALA A 224 -2.13 -14.33 -57.56
C ALA A 224 -1.32 -14.26 -58.85
N LYS A 225 -1.48 -15.31 -59.67
CA LYS A 225 -1.12 -15.39 -61.09
C LYS A 225 -1.20 -14.03 -61.79
N LYS A 226 -0.03 -13.52 -62.19
CA LYS A 226 0.10 -12.55 -63.28
C LYS A 226 0.34 -13.36 -64.56
N SER A 227 -0.71 -13.68 -65.28
CA SER A 227 -0.64 -14.19 -66.66
C SER A 227 -1.63 -13.41 -67.49
N ASP A 228 -1.18 -12.27 -68.03
CA ASP A 228 -1.68 -11.65 -69.25
C ASP A 228 -0.65 -10.61 -69.70
N ASN A 229 0.30 -11.06 -70.51
CA ASN A 229 0.80 -10.31 -71.66
C ASN A 229 1.80 -11.16 -72.44
N SER A 230 1.29 -11.87 -73.45
CA SER A 230 2.07 -12.26 -74.63
C SER A 230 1.32 -11.80 -75.86
N VAL A 231 1.61 -10.56 -76.26
CA VAL A 231 1.35 -10.07 -77.62
C VAL A 231 2.26 -10.89 -78.54
N SER A 232 1.67 -11.86 -79.25
CA SER A 232 2.31 -12.50 -80.40
C SER A 232 1.79 -11.82 -81.66
N SER A 233 2.60 -10.91 -82.19
CA SER A 233 2.43 -10.32 -83.52
C SER A 233 2.67 -11.41 -84.56
N ARG A 234 1.59 -11.74 -85.27
CA ARG A 234 1.58 -12.66 -86.41
C ARG A 234 2.24 -11.97 -87.60
N ALA A 235 3.38 -12.50 -88.04
CA ALA A 235 3.93 -12.25 -89.36
C ALA A 235 2.99 -12.82 -90.42
N VAL A 236 2.62 -12.00 -91.39
CA VAL A 236 2.10 -12.41 -92.69
C VAL A 236 3.32 -12.54 -93.60
N VAL A 237 3.49 -13.73 -94.16
CA VAL A 237 4.41 -14.04 -95.26
C VAL A 237 3.65 -13.82 -96.57
N ASP A 238 4.41 -13.47 -97.62
CA ASP A 238 4.04 -13.46 -99.04
C ASP A 238 2.95 -14.46 -99.47
#